data_AF-A0A657EZD5-F1
#
_entry.id   AF-A0A657EZD5-F1
#
_cell.length_a   1.000
_cell.length_b   1.000
_cell.length_c   1.000
_cell.angle_alpha   90.00
_cell.angle_beta   90.00
_cell.angle_gamma   90.00
#
_symmetry.space_group_name_H-M   'P 1'
#
loop_
_entity.id
_entity.type
_entity.pdbx_description
1 polymer ?
#
loop_
_entity_poly.entity_id
_entity_poly.type
_entity_poly.pdbx_seq_one_letter_code
_entity_poly.pdbx_strand_id
1 'polypeptide(L)'
;MAFRMSEQARTIKIYNLLAGTNEFIGEGDAYIPPHTGLPANSTDIAPPDIPAGFVAVFNSDEASWHLVEDHRGKTVYDVASGDELFISELGPLPENVTWLSPEGEFQKWNGTAWVKDTEAEKLFRIREAEETKNNLMQVASE
;
A
#
# COMPACT_ATOMS: atom_id res chain seq x y z
N MET A 1 16.90 -2.70 23.83
CA MET A 1 18.13 -3.11 24.57
C MET A 1 19.17 -3.47 23.52
N ALA A 2 20.43 -2.99 23.64
CA ALA A 2 21.44 -3.23 22.60
C ALA A 2 22.05 -4.64 22.71
N PHE A 3 22.40 -5.25 21.57
CA PHE A 3 23.06 -6.56 21.51
C PHE A 3 24.34 -6.58 22.34
N ARG A 4 24.48 -7.56 23.23
CA ARG A 4 25.67 -7.70 24.09
C ARG A 4 26.71 -8.59 23.43
N MET A 5 27.86 -8.02 23.05
CA MET A 5 29.01 -8.75 22.52
C MET A 5 29.59 -9.73 23.56
N SER A 6 30.19 -10.82 23.07
CA SER A 6 30.76 -11.91 23.87
C SER A 6 32.26 -12.10 23.57
N GLU A 7 33.05 -12.53 24.55
CA GLU A 7 34.46 -12.91 24.36
C GLU A 7 34.62 -14.31 23.71
N GLN A 8 33.53 -15.06 23.65
CA GLN A 8 33.47 -16.37 22.99
C GLN A 8 32.61 -16.30 21.74
N ALA A 9 33.02 -17.05 20.73
CA ALA A 9 32.23 -17.25 19.54
C ALA A 9 30.92 -17.96 19.88
N ARG A 10 29.83 -17.62 19.18
CA ARG A 10 28.53 -18.26 19.35
C ARG A 10 27.74 -18.24 18.06
N THR A 11 26.90 -19.24 17.88
CA THR A 11 25.83 -19.20 16.88
C THR A 11 24.53 -18.85 17.57
N ILE A 12 23.81 -17.87 17.04
CA ILE A 12 22.51 -17.45 17.56
C ILE A 12 21.50 -17.36 16.42
N LYS A 13 20.22 -17.53 16.75
CA LYS A 13 19.13 -17.23 15.83
C LYS A 13 19.03 -15.71 15.64
N ILE A 14 18.93 -15.30 14.38
CA ILE A 14 18.73 -13.93 13.96
C ILE A 14 17.50 -13.83 13.05
N TYR A 15 16.98 -12.62 12.96
CA TYR A 15 15.86 -12.26 12.10
C TYR A 15 16.35 -11.20 11.12
N ASN A 16 16.29 -11.53 9.83
CA ASN A 16 16.82 -10.70 8.77
C ASN A 16 15.82 -9.62 8.37
N LEU A 17 16.35 -8.45 8.08
CA LEU A 17 15.62 -7.25 7.75
C LEU A 17 15.89 -6.86 6.30
N LEU A 18 14.86 -6.43 5.57
CA LEU A 18 15.03 -5.85 4.25
C LEU A 18 15.78 -4.52 4.37
N ALA A 19 16.84 -4.36 3.59
CA ALA A 19 17.61 -3.12 3.59
C ALA A 19 16.74 -1.94 3.14
N GLY A 20 16.70 -0.88 3.95
CA GLY A 20 15.97 0.36 3.65
C GLY A 20 14.58 0.45 4.27
N THR A 21 13.86 -0.67 4.42
CA THR A 21 12.51 -0.69 5.02
C THR A 21 12.44 -1.39 6.37
N ASN A 22 13.47 -2.15 6.74
CA ASN A 22 13.52 -2.98 7.95
C ASN A 22 12.39 -4.02 8.07
N GLU A 23 11.77 -4.40 6.94
CA GLU A 23 10.76 -5.46 6.89
C GLU A 23 11.38 -6.80 7.26
N PHE A 24 10.67 -7.62 8.02
CA PHE A 24 11.07 -9.00 8.28
C PHE A 24 11.06 -9.83 6.99
N ILE A 25 12.20 -10.41 6.64
CA ILE A 25 12.34 -11.25 5.42
C ILE A 25 12.69 -12.71 5.72
N GLY A 26 12.81 -13.09 6.99
CA GLY A 26 13.04 -14.46 7.41
C GLY A 26 14.04 -14.60 8.55
N GLU A 27 14.00 -15.76 9.19
CA GLU A 27 14.94 -16.13 10.25
C GLU A 27 16.12 -16.95 9.71
N GLY A 28 17.21 -16.98 10.46
CA GLY A 28 18.37 -17.82 10.19
C GLY A 28 19.31 -17.88 11.38
N ASP A 29 20.38 -18.65 11.25
CA ASP A 29 21.42 -18.74 12.27
C ASP A 29 22.66 -17.96 11.84
N ALA A 30 23.18 -17.13 12.74
CA ALA A 30 24.40 -16.36 12.51
C ALA A 30 25.50 -16.77 13.48
N TYR A 31 26.66 -17.09 12.93
CA TYR A 31 27.89 -17.23 13.70
C TYR A 31 28.47 -15.84 14.03
N ILE A 32 28.62 -15.54 15.31
CA ILE A 32 29.13 -14.29 15.84
C ILE A 32 30.51 -14.54 16.46
N PRO A 33 31.60 -14.06 15.83
CA PRO A 33 32.94 -14.11 16.41
C PRO A 33 33.06 -13.35 17.75
N PRO A 34 34.09 -13.65 18.56
CA PRO A 34 34.41 -12.86 19.75
C PRO A 34 34.51 -11.36 19.45
N HIS A 35 33.95 -10.54 20.34
CA HIS A 35 33.99 -9.08 20.31
C HIS A 35 33.39 -8.45 19.03
N THR A 36 32.44 -9.14 18.37
CA THR A 36 31.70 -8.62 17.21
C THR A 36 30.20 -8.49 17.48
N GLY A 37 29.52 -7.71 16.64
CA GLY A 37 28.06 -7.48 16.70
C GLY A 37 27.27 -8.37 15.75
N LEU A 38 25.95 -8.16 15.72
CA LEU A 38 25.07 -8.81 14.76
C LEU A 38 25.43 -8.43 13.31
N PRO A 39 25.16 -9.31 12.32
CA PRO A 39 25.21 -8.94 10.92
C PRO A 39 24.35 -7.70 10.64
N ALA A 40 24.75 -6.91 9.65
CA ALA A 40 23.95 -5.77 9.20
C ALA A 40 22.54 -6.22 8.77
N ASN A 41 21.54 -5.36 8.98
CA ASN A 41 20.14 -5.66 8.69
C ASN A 41 19.64 -6.95 9.36
N SER A 42 20.01 -7.16 10.63
CA SER A 42 19.49 -8.27 11.42
C SER A 42 19.25 -7.86 12.87
N THR A 43 18.38 -8.59 13.55
CA THR A 43 18.11 -8.45 14.99
C THR A 43 18.06 -9.82 15.65
N ASP A 44 18.39 -9.90 16.94
CA ASP A 44 18.22 -11.10 17.78
C ASP A 44 16.84 -11.13 18.48
N ILE A 45 16.01 -10.12 18.24
CA ILE A 45 14.65 -10.02 18.78
C ILE A 45 13.67 -10.70 17.83
N ALA A 46 12.96 -11.72 18.32
CA ALA A 46 11.96 -12.42 17.52
C ALA A 46 10.80 -11.51 17.11
N PRO A 47 10.34 -11.59 15.85
CA PRO A 47 9.11 -10.92 15.43
C PRO A 47 7.91 -11.52 16.18
N PRO A 48 6.84 -10.74 16.37
CA PRO A 48 5.56 -11.29 16.85
C PRO A 48 4.95 -12.18 15.77
N ASP A 49 3.84 -12.86 16.10
CA ASP A 49 3.00 -13.50 15.11
C ASP A 49 2.50 -12.45 14.10
N ILE A 50 2.64 -12.74 12.80
CA ILE A 50 2.27 -11.82 11.72
C ILE A 50 0.94 -12.30 11.12
N PRO A 51 -0.18 -11.58 11.35
CA PRO A 51 -1.46 -11.94 10.75
C PRO A 51 -1.45 -11.78 9.23
N ALA A 52 -2.39 -12.45 8.55
CA ALA A 52 -2.57 -12.26 7.12
C ALA A 52 -2.89 -10.78 6.79
N GLY A 53 -2.23 -10.24 5.78
CA GLY A 53 -2.38 -8.83 5.39
C GLY A 53 -1.56 -7.85 6.23
N PHE A 54 -0.59 -8.34 7.02
CA PHE A 54 0.37 -7.52 7.76
C PHE A 54 1.80 -7.97 7.45
N VAL A 55 2.74 -7.07 7.73
CA VAL A 55 4.18 -7.34 7.76
C VAL A 55 4.75 -6.78 9.07
N ALA A 56 5.79 -7.43 9.60
CA ALA A 56 6.54 -6.91 10.74
C ALA A 56 7.69 -6.03 10.25
N VAL A 57 7.76 -4.80 10.74
CA VAL A 57 8.83 -3.82 10.48
C VAL A 57 9.59 -3.54 11.76
N PHE A 58 10.91 -3.70 11.74
CA PHE A 58 11.74 -3.48 12.92
C PHE A 58 12.07 -2.00 13.11
N ASN A 59 11.75 -1.47 14.28
CA ASN A 59 12.17 -0.15 14.72
C ASN A 59 13.47 -0.29 15.51
N SER A 60 14.58 0.11 14.89
CA SER A 60 15.92 0.02 15.47
C SER A 60 16.13 0.96 16.67
N ASP A 61 15.43 2.09 16.72
CA ASP A 61 15.56 3.08 17.80
C ASP A 61 14.89 2.56 19.09
N GLU A 62 13.74 1.91 18.95
CA GLU A 62 13.01 1.30 20.06
C GLU A 62 13.45 -0.14 20.36
N ALA A 63 14.18 -0.77 19.44
CA ALA A 63 14.49 -2.19 19.43
C ALA A 63 13.20 -3.05 19.57
N SER A 64 12.18 -2.73 18.76
CA SER A 64 10.84 -3.33 18.81
C SER A 64 10.30 -3.60 17.41
N TRP A 65 9.33 -4.51 17.31
CA TRP A 65 8.63 -4.81 16.06
C TRP A 65 7.30 -4.06 16.00
N HIS A 66 7.00 -3.51 14.83
CA HIS A 66 5.71 -2.91 14.50
C HIS A 66 5.01 -3.74 13.44
N LEU A 67 3.74 -4.05 13.64
CA LEU A 67 2.91 -4.66 12.61
C LEU A 67 2.32 -3.54 11.76
N VAL A 68 2.57 -3.60 10.46
CA VAL A 68 2.09 -2.64 9.46
C VAL A 68 1.20 -3.38 8.47
N GLU A 69 0.08 -2.77 8.11
CA GLU A 69 -0.81 -3.32 7.07
C GLU A 69 -0.07 -3.45 5.73
N ASP A 70 -0.26 -4.58 5.07
CA ASP A 70 0.30 -4.86 3.74
C ASP A 70 -0.84 -5.11 2.75
N HIS A 71 -1.17 -4.05 2.03
CA HIS A 71 -2.13 -4.06 0.92
C HIS A 71 -1.43 -3.97 -0.44
N ARG A 72 -0.11 -4.11 -0.49
CA ARG A 72 0.67 -3.95 -1.72
C ARG A 72 0.21 -4.94 -2.79
N GLY A 73 0.26 -4.50 -4.04
CA GLY A 73 -0.15 -5.31 -5.19
C GLY A 73 -1.67 -5.37 -5.41
N LYS A 74 -2.47 -4.67 -4.60
CA LYS A 74 -3.91 -4.55 -4.78
C LYS A 74 -4.27 -3.17 -5.35
N THR A 75 -5.43 -3.09 -5.99
CA THR A 75 -6.01 -1.84 -6.50
C THR A 75 -7.24 -1.45 -5.70
N VAL A 76 -7.33 -0.18 -5.32
CA VAL A 76 -8.52 0.46 -4.75
C VAL A 76 -8.99 1.58 -5.68
N TYR A 77 -10.17 2.13 -5.41
CA TYR A 77 -10.78 3.19 -6.21
C TYR A 77 -11.11 4.38 -5.33
N ASP A 78 -10.75 5.58 -5.75
CA ASP A 78 -11.15 6.82 -5.08
C ASP A 78 -12.67 6.98 -5.17
N VAL A 79 -13.36 7.17 -4.05
CA VAL A 79 -14.83 7.21 -4.02
C VAL A 79 -15.41 8.52 -4.57
N ALA A 80 -14.59 9.57 -4.72
CA ALA A 80 -15.02 10.87 -5.23
C ALA A 80 -14.92 10.92 -6.77
N SER A 81 -13.85 10.39 -7.37
CA SER A 81 -13.65 10.38 -8.82
C SER A 81 -13.91 9.04 -9.50
N GLY A 82 -13.76 7.93 -8.79
CA GLY A 82 -13.75 6.58 -9.36
C GLY A 82 -12.39 6.15 -9.94
N ASP A 83 -11.34 6.97 -9.76
CA ASP A 83 -10.01 6.67 -10.30
C ASP A 83 -9.36 5.48 -9.59
N GLU A 84 -8.64 4.68 -10.36
CA GLU A 84 -7.84 3.57 -9.85
C GLU A 84 -6.61 4.05 -9.09
N LEU A 85 -6.36 3.44 -7.93
CA LEU A 85 -5.19 3.64 -7.11
C LEU A 85 -4.54 2.29 -6.81
N PHE A 86 -3.35 2.08 -7.34
CA PHE A 86 -2.54 0.89 -7.06
C PHE A 86 -1.74 1.09 -5.76
N ILE A 87 -1.85 0.15 -4.82
CA ILE A 87 -1.11 0.19 -3.57
C ILE A 87 0.29 -0.39 -3.77
N SER A 88 1.31 0.47 -3.63
CA SER A 88 2.72 0.10 -3.74
C SER A 88 3.48 0.13 -2.41
N GLU A 89 2.91 0.79 -1.40
CA GLU A 89 3.57 1.02 -0.11
C GLU A 89 2.83 0.30 1.03
N LEU A 90 3.55 0.08 2.13
CA LEU A 90 2.98 -0.44 3.37
C LEU A 90 2.20 0.65 4.08
N GLY A 91 1.17 0.24 4.82
CA GLY A 91 0.39 1.13 5.65
C GLY A 91 -1.11 0.94 5.48
N PRO A 92 -1.89 1.75 6.22
CA PRO A 92 -3.34 1.73 6.10
C PRO A 92 -3.76 2.15 4.70
N LEU A 93 -4.96 1.72 4.31
CA LEU A 93 -5.57 2.23 3.09
C LEU A 93 -5.76 3.76 3.19
N PRO A 94 -5.58 4.49 2.07
CA PRO A 94 -5.91 5.90 2.01
C PRO A 94 -7.36 6.15 2.41
N GLU A 95 -7.64 7.33 2.95
CA GLU A 95 -9.02 7.74 3.22
C GLU A 95 -9.79 7.87 1.89
N ASN A 96 -11.10 7.63 1.93
CA ASN A 96 -12.00 7.79 0.78
C ASN A 96 -11.72 6.84 -0.39
N VAL A 97 -11.26 5.62 -0.11
CA VAL A 97 -11.13 4.57 -1.12
C VAL A 97 -12.06 3.40 -0.86
N THR A 98 -12.37 2.66 -1.92
CA THR A 98 -13.14 1.41 -1.88
C THR A 98 -12.46 0.32 -2.69
N TRP A 99 -12.68 -0.94 -2.31
CA TRP A 99 -12.24 -2.10 -3.08
C TRP A 99 -13.14 -2.40 -4.29
N LEU A 100 -14.29 -1.73 -4.37
CA LEU A 100 -15.25 -1.92 -5.44
C LEU A 100 -14.90 -1.02 -6.62
N SER A 101 -14.77 -1.58 -7.82
CA SER A 101 -14.63 -0.79 -9.04
C SER A 101 -15.97 -0.16 -9.43
N PRO A 102 -16.01 1.07 -9.95
CA PRO A 102 -17.19 1.54 -10.68
C PRO A 102 -17.40 0.65 -11.92
N GLU A 103 -18.63 0.20 -12.16
CA GLU A 103 -18.94 -0.77 -13.23
C GLU A 103 -19.14 -0.12 -14.62
N GLY A 104 -18.91 1.18 -14.76
CA GLY A 104 -19.22 1.93 -15.97
C GLY A 104 -19.17 3.44 -15.77
N GLU A 105 -19.51 4.18 -16.83
CA GLU A 105 -19.45 5.63 -16.84
C GLU A 105 -20.56 6.28 -16.01
N PHE A 106 -20.29 7.52 -15.56
CA PHE A 106 -21.23 8.33 -14.78
C PHE A 106 -21.72 7.60 -13.53
N GLN A 107 -20.79 7.07 -12.73
CA GLN A 107 -21.11 6.49 -11.43
C GLN A 107 -20.66 7.42 -10.31
N LYS A 108 -21.41 7.38 -9.20
CA LYS A 108 -21.08 8.08 -7.96
C LYS A 108 -21.16 7.12 -6.79
N TRP A 109 -20.26 7.29 -5.83
CA TRP A 109 -20.31 6.53 -4.60
C TRP A 109 -21.44 7.03 -3.71
N ASN A 110 -22.28 6.12 -3.20
CA ASN A 110 -23.37 6.47 -2.27
C ASN A 110 -23.01 6.27 -0.79
N GLY A 111 -21.76 5.93 -0.48
CA GLY A 111 -21.30 5.52 0.85
C GLY A 111 -21.12 4.01 1.02
N THR A 112 -21.72 3.20 0.14
CA THR A 112 -21.71 1.72 0.23
C THR A 112 -21.48 1.01 -1.10
N ALA A 113 -21.93 1.60 -2.21
CA ALA A 113 -21.83 1.06 -3.55
C ALA A 113 -21.78 2.19 -4.58
N TRP A 114 -21.27 1.86 -5.76
CA TRP A 114 -21.38 2.71 -6.92
C TRP A 114 -22.80 2.71 -7.46
N VAL A 115 -23.37 3.90 -7.68
CA VAL A 115 -24.70 4.07 -8.25
C VAL A 115 -24.63 4.98 -9.47
N LYS A 116 -25.53 4.75 -10.43
CA LYS A 116 -25.60 5.58 -11.63
C LYS A 116 -25.93 7.03 -11.27
N ASP A 117 -25.13 7.96 -11.78
CA ASP A 117 -25.35 9.39 -11.68
C ASP A 117 -26.11 9.91 -12.90
N THR A 118 -27.44 9.83 -12.82
CA THR A 118 -28.35 10.22 -13.90
C THR A 118 -28.22 11.70 -14.27
N GLU A 119 -27.87 12.56 -13.31
CA GLU A 119 -27.68 13.99 -13.57
C GLU A 119 -26.40 14.23 -14.37
N ALA A 120 -25.29 13.57 -14.02
CA ALA A 120 -24.05 13.64 -14.78
C ALA A 120 -24.22 13.10 -16.22
N GLU A 121 -24.89 11.95 -16.37
CA GLU A 121 -25.18 11.39 -17.70
C GLU A 121 -26.06 12.33 -18.53
N LYS A 122 -27.09 12.91 -17.93
CA LYS A 122 -27.99 13.85 -18.63
C LYS A 122 -27.25 15.11 -19.08
N LEU A 123 -26.42 15.68 -18.21
CA LEU A 123 -25.62 16.87 -18.53
C LEU A 123 -24.60 16.59 -19.64
N PHE A 124 -23.97 15.41 -19.62
CA PHE A 124 -23.06 14.97 -20.67
C PHE A 124 -23.78 14.93 -22.04
N ARG A 125 -24.94 14.27 -22.11
CA ARG A 125 -25.72 14.18 -23.35
C ARG A 125 -26.20 15.53 -23.88
N ILE A 126 -26.52 16.48 -22.99
CA ILE A 126 -26.91 17.83 -23.41
C ILE A 126 -25.71 18.55 -24.05
N ARG A 127 -24.52 18.50 -23.43
CA ARG A 127 -23.31 19.12 -23.97
C ARG A 127 -22.91 18.51 -25.30
N GLU A 128 -22.95 17.17 -25.41
CA GLU A 128 -22.64 16.46 -26.65
C GLU A 128 -23.59 16.86 -27.79
N ALA A 129 -24.88 17.00 -27.50
CA ALA A 129 -25.87 17.47 -28.48
C ALA A 129 -25.62 18.93 -28.89
N GLU A 130 -25.24 19.81 -27.96
CA GLU A 130 -24.90 21.20 -28.24
C GLU A 130 -23.63 21.33 -29.09
N GLU A 131 -22.58 20.57 -28.78
CA GLU A 131 -21.34 20.53 -29.57
C GLU A 131 -21.59 19.98 -30.97
N THR A 132 -22.35 18.89 -31.09
CA THR A 132 -22.71 18.31 -32.39
C THR A 132 -23.47 19.32 -33.25
N LYS A 133 -24.45 20.02 -32.66
CA LYS A 133 -25.19 21.07 -33.34
C LYS A 133 -24.28 22.20 -33.82
N ASN A 134 -23.37 22.68 -32.95
CA ASN A 134 -22.45 23.77 -33.28
C ASN A 134 -21.50 23.37 -34.42
N ASN A 135 -20.94 22.15 -34.38
CA ASN A 135 -20.07 21.63 -35.41
C ASN A 135 -20.78 21.54 -36.78
N LEU A 136 -22.01 21.03 -36.82
CA LEU A 136 -22.80 20.95 -38.05
C LEU A 136 -23.14 22.33 -38.63
N MET A 137 -23.45 23.31 -37.76
CA MET A 137 -23.68 24.69 -38.20
C MET A 137 -22.42 25.32 -38.81
N GLN A 138 -21.24 25.04 -38.23
CA GLN A 138 -19.98 25.55 -38.75
C GLN A 138 -19.63 24.93 -40.11
N VAL A 139 -19.75 23.61 -40.24
CA VAL A 139 -19.51 22.90 -41.52
C VAL A 139 -20.48 23.36 -42.62
N ALA A 140 -21.73 23.68 -42.29
CA ALA A 140 -22.70 24.19 -43.26
C ALA A 140 -22.46 25.65 -43.69
N SER A 141 -21.58 26.38 -42.98
CA SER A 141 -21.22 27.77 -43.27
C SER A 141 -19.89 27.95 -43.99
N GLU A 142 -19.16 26.86 -44.26
CA GLU A 142 -18.00 26.78 -45.17
C GLU A 142 -18.44 26.43 -46.60
#